data_AF-A0A928RYA5-F1
#
_entry.id   AF-A0A928RYA5-F1
#
_cell.length_a   1.000
_cell.length_b   1.000
_cell.length_c   1.000
_cell.angle_alpha   90.00
_cell.angle_beta   90.00
_cell.angle_gamma   90.00
#
_symmetry.space_group_name_H-M   'P 1'
#
loop_
_entity.id
_entity.type
_entity.pdbx_description
1 polymer ?
#
loop_
_entity_poly.entity_id
_entity_poly.type
_entity_poly.pdbx_seq_one_letter_code
_entity_poly.pdbx_strand_id
1 'polypeptide(L)'
;MSGDDKKQKIIDLFKEAQKRGKPLGKSKTPLISQIIEGNGNIQAGRDVNINRRVIKRVLLKPSPELLTPAQKQTIKEKISELVNIGAIAGKDKADLFPLWWSRLQKKFRVNSYLELHQAQYPLVLKWLSQQKAINRPKLRRRDNEAWRKELYLGIWGKTKELKQPKEWVYFIVQERIGKTVSSLTELGERDIQKLYRILMSMGR
;
A
#
# COMPACT_ATOMS: atom_id res chain seq x y z
N MET A 1 -4.28 -96.19 37.04
CA MET A 1 -3.61 -95.82 35.78
C MET A 1 -3.87 -96.91 34.74
N SER A 2 -5.04 -96.84 34.13
CA SER A 2 -5.45 -97.62 32.96
C SER A 2 -5.30 -96.74 31.71
N GLY A 3 -5.16 -97.32 30.52
CA GLY A 3 -4.96 -96.59 29.25
C GLY A 3 -6.02 -95.53 28.94
N ASP A 4 -7.21 -95.65 29.54
CA ASP A 4 -8.33 -94.72 29.38
C ASP A 4 -8.17 -93.41 30.17
N ASP A 5 -7.45 -93.42 31.31
CA ASP A 5 -7.20 -92.20 32.11
C ASP A 5 -6.34 -91.19 31.36
N LYS A 6 -5.41 -91.68 30.52
CA LYS A 6 -4.53 -90.82 29.71
C LYS A 6 -5.28 -90.20 28.54
N LYS A 7 -6.23 -90.93 27.93
CA LYS A 7 -7.09 -90.40 26.86
C LYS A 7 -8.02 -89.32 27.38
N GLN A 8 -8.63 -89.52 28.55
CA GLN A 8 -9.48 -88.51 29.18
C GLN A 8 -8.70 -87.23 29.49
N LYS A 9 -7.48 -87.34 30.03
CA LYS A 9 -6.62 -86.19 30.32
C LYS A 9 -6.23 -85.39 29.07
N ILE A 10 -5.97 -86.08 27.95
CA ILE A 10 -5.63 -85.42 26.68
C ILE A 10 -6.87 -84.72 26.09
N ILE A 11 -8.05 -85.34 26.19
CA ILE A 11 -9.32 -84.75 25.73
C ILE A 11 -9.66 -83.50 26.54
N ASP A 12 -9.45 -83.54 27.86
CA ASP A 12 -9.70 -82.39 28.73
C ASP A 12 -8.70 -81.26 28.49
N LEU A 13 -7.43 -81.59 28.24
CA LEU A 13 -6.41 -80.62 27.84
C LEU A 13 -6.74 -79.94 26.49
N PHE A 14 -7.29 -80.71 25.54
CA PHE A 14 -7.70 -80.20 24.23
C PHE A 14 -8.94 -79.30 24.32
N LYS A 15 -9.92 -79.66 25.16
CA LYS A 15 -11.09 -78.82 25.46
C LYS A 15 -10.72 -77.53 26.17
N GLU A 16 -9.70 -77.57 27.03
CA GLU A 16 -9.21 -76.38 27.74
C GLU A 16 -8.41 -75.45 26.80
N ALA A 17 -7.63 -76.01 25.86
CA ALA A 17 -6.94 -75.25 24.82
C ALA A 17 -7.92 -74.59 23.83
N GLN A 18 -9.00 -75.27 23.43
CA GLN A 18 -10.04 -74.69 22.57
C GLN A 18 -10.82 -73.53 23.24
N LYS A 19 -10.97 -73.52 24.58
CA LYS A 19 -11.60 -72.41 25.30
C LYS A 19 -10.74 -71.14 25.36
N ARG A 20 -9.42 -71.27 25.22
CA ARG A 20 -8.47 -70.13 25.22
C ARG A 20 -8.28 -69.49 23.84
N GLY A 21 -8.83 -70.10 22.79
CA GLY A 21 -8.76 -69.62 21.40
C GLY A 21 -9.95 -68.80 20.93
N LYS A 22 -10.54 -67.94 21.76
CA LYS A 22 -11.43 -66.90 21.23
C LYS A 22 -10.57 -65.89 20.46
N PRO A 23 -10.77 -65.68 19.15
CA PRO A 23 -10.10 -64.56 18.49
C PRO A 23 -10.56 -63.28 19.20
N LEU A 24 -9.60 -62.45 19.63
CA LEU A 24 -9.89 -61.09 20.07
C LEU A 24 -10.78 -60.45 19.01
N GLY A 25 -12.03 -60.17 19.37
CA GLY A 25 -12.97 -59.53 18.46
C GLY A 25 -12.31 -58.27 17.93
N LYS A 26 -12.10 -58.19 16.61
CA LYS A 26 -11.68 -56.95 15.96
C LYS A 26 -12.64 -55.86 16.44
N SER A 27 -12.13 -54.88 17.17
CA SER A 27 -12.90 -53.69 17.51
C SER A 27 -13.44 -53.14 16.19
N LYS A 28 -14.76 -53.01 16.07
CA LYS A 28 -15.37 -52.30 14.96
C LYS A 28 -14.90 -50.84 15.05
N THR A 29 -13.79 -50.50 14.42
CA THR A 29 -13.49 -49.11 14.09
C THR A 29 -14.57 -48.71 13.09
N PRO A 30 -15.41 -47.70 13.36
CA PRO A 30 -16.35 -47.25 12.35
C PRO A 30 -15.55 -46.75 11.14
N LEU A 31 -15.80 -47.35 9.98
CA LEU A 31 -15.39 -46.78 8.69
C LEU A 31 -16.23 -45.51 8.51
N ILE A 32 -15.67 -44.37 8.91
CA ILE A 32 -16.27 -43.06 8.67
C ILE A 32 -15.94 -42.69 7.23
N SER A 33 -16.87 -42.92 6.30
CA SER A 33 -16.81 -42.37 4.95
C SER A 33 -17.56 -41.03 4.93
N GLN A 34 -16.85 -39.91 4.79
CA GLN A 34 -17.46 -38.59 4.60
C GLN A 34 -17.15 -38.08 3.20
N ILE A 35 -18.20 -37.80 2.43
CA ILE A 35 -18.11 -37.12 1.14
C ILE A 35 -18.34 -35.63 1.42
N ILE A 36 -17.45 -34.77 0.91
CA ILE A 36 -17.44 -33.33 1.17
C ILE A 36 -17.57 -32.61 -0.16
N GLU A 37 -18.57 -31.74 -0.29
CA GLU A 37 -18.69 -30.80 -1.41
C GLU A 37 -18.72 -29.36 -0.88
N GLY A 38 -18.01 -28.45 -1.56
CA GLY A 38 -17.91 -27.02 -1.21
C GLY A 38 -16.55 -26.56 -0.69
N ASN A 39 -16.39 -25.25 -0.51
CA ASN A 39 -15.13 -24.60 -0.09
C ASN A 39 -15.21 -24.04 1.35
N GLY A 40 -14.15 -24.23 2.13
CA GLY A 40 -14.03 -23.70 3.50
C GLY A 40 -14.37 -24.68 4.63
N ASN A 41 -14.42 -25.97 4.32
CA ASN A 41 -14.79 -27.05 5.24
C ASN A 41 -13.64 -27.37 6.21
N ILE A 42 -13.97 -27.57 7.49
CA ILE A 42 -13.03 -28.02 8.53
C ILE A 42 -13.61 -29.29 9.14
N GLN A 43 -12.87 -30.40 9.03
CA GLN A 43 -13.25 -31.68 9.61
C GLN A 43 -12.29 -32.06 10.73
N ALA A 44 -12.84 -32.60 11.82
CA ALA A 44 -12.04 -33.18 12.88
C ALA A 44 -12.78 -34.30 13.61
N GLY A 45 -12.01 -35.27 14.10
CA GLY A 45 -12.52 -36.43 14.82
C GLY A 45 -12.67 -36.24 16.34
N ARG A 46 -12.27 -35.07 16.88
CA ARG A 46 -12.39 -34.65 18.31
C ARG A 46 -12.49 -33.12 18.36
N ASP A 47 -12.42 -32.52 19.56
CA ASP A 47 -12.65 -31.08 19.77
C ASP A 47 -11.74 -30.18 18.92
N VAL A 48 -12.37 -29.19 18.29
CA VAL A 48 -11.72 -28.19 17.44
C VAL A 48 -12.07 -26.80 17.94
N ASN A 49 -11.03 -25.99 18.17
CA ASN A 49 -11.18 -24.58 18.46
C ASN A 49 -10.85 -23.74 17.21
N ILE A 50 -11.87 -23.32 16.46
CA ILE A 50 -11.72 -22.41 15.31
C ILE A 50 -11.80 -20.96 15.82
N ASN A 51 -10.67 -20.39 16.19
CA ASN A 51 -10.54 -18.95 16.41
C ASN A 51 -10.45 -18.20 15.06
N ARG A 52 -11.57 -18.04 14.35
CA ARG A 52 -11.61 -17.15 13.16
C ARG A 52 -11.66 -15.70 13.63
N ARG A 53 -10.59 -14.94 13.35
CA ARG A 53 -10.59 -13.48 13.50
C ARG A 53 -11.57 -12.88 12.50
N VAL A 54 -12.81 -12.60 12.94
CA VAL A 54 -13.82 -11.93 12.11
C VAL A 54 -13.42 -10.46 11.95
N ILE A 55 -12.77 -10.13 10.84
CA ILE A 55 -12.50 -8.73 10.49
C ILE A 55 -13.81 -8.14 9.95
N LYS A 56 -14.62 -7.55 10.85
CA LYS A 56 -15.77 -6.73 10.45
C LYS A 56 -15.24 -5.44 9.80
N ARG A 57 -15.16 -5.42 8.48
CA ARG A 57 -14.88 -4.19 7.73
C ARG A 57 -16.12 -3.30 7.79
N VAL A 58 -16.10 -2.27 8.63
CA VAL A 58 -17.18 -1.27 8.66
C VAL A 58 -17.21 -0.57 7.30
N LEU A 59 -18.30 -0.74 6.56
CA LEU A 59 -18.58 0.04 5.36
C LEU A 59 -18.89 1.47 5.81
N LEU A 60 -17.85 2.31 5.88
CA LEU A 60 -18.00 3.74 6.10
C LEU A 60 -18.81 4.30 4.93
N LYS A 61 -20.09 4.64 5.16
CA LYS A 61 -20.83 5.50 4.24
C LYS A 61 -20.05 6.82 4.17
N PRO A 62 -19.59 7.27 3.00
CA PRO A 62 -18.89 8.55 2.91
C PRO A 62 -19.88 9.65 3.30
N SER A 63 -19.67 10.26 4.47
CA SER A 63 -20.39 11.48 4.83
C SER A 63 -20.08 12.53 3.76
N PRO A 64 -21.07 13.29 3.26
CA PRO A 64 -20.86 14.30 2.23
C PRO A 64 -19.89 15.41 2.66
N GLU A 65 -19.62 15.56 3.95
CA GLU A 65 -18.64 16.51 4.47
C GLU A 65 -17.18 16.06 4.30
N LEU A 66 -16.96 14.76 4.09
CA LEU A 66 -15.64 14.15 3.99
C LEU A 66 -15.17 14.09 2.54
N LEU A 67 -13.85 14.00 2.36
CA LEU A 67 -13.26 13.85 1.04
C LEU A 67 -13.83 12.63 0.28
N THR A 68 -14.11 12.86 -1.00
CA THR A 68 -14.50 11.78 -1.92
C THR A 68 -13.33 10.82 -2.15
N PRO A 69 -13.60 9.57 -2.56
CA PRO A 69 -12.54 8.61 -2.90
C PRO A 69 -11.57 9.14 -3.96
N ALA A 70 -12.08 9.86 -4.96
CA ALA A 70 -11.26 10.48 -6.01
C ALA A 70 -10.29 11.54 -5.44
N GLN A 71 -10.78 12.42 -4.56
CA GLN A 71 -9.93 13.43 -3.91
C GLN A 71 -8.86 12.78 -3.03
N LYS A 72 -9.21 11.71 -2.30
CA LYS A 72 -8.25 10.93 -1.50
C LYS A 72 -7.15 10.30 -2.36
N GLN A 73 -7.52 9.78 -3.54
CA GLN A 73 -6.58 9.23 -4.50
C GLN A 73 -5.61 10.30 -5.02
N THR A 74 -6.11 11.50 -5.37
CA THR A 74 -5.25 12.62 -5.77
C THR A 74 -4.26 13.02 -4.68
N ILE A 75 -4.68 13.05 -3.41
CA ILE A 75 -3.77 13.31 -2.28
C ILE A 75 -2.67 12.24 -2.19
N LYS A 76 -3.05 10.96 -2.33
CA LYS A 76 -2.11 9.84 -2.32
C LYS A 76 -1.08 9.96 -3.45
N GLU A 77 -1.51 10.33 -4.64
CA GLU A 77 -0.63 10.58 -5.79
C GLU A 77 0.36 11.72 -5.50
N LYS A 78 -0.12 12.84 -4.94
CA LYS A 78 0.75 13.96 -4.56
C LYS A 78 1.76 13.60 -3.48
N ILE A 79 1.38 12.75 -2.52
CA ILE A 79 2.33 12.21 -1.54
C ILE A 79 3.33 11.26 -2.20
N SER A 80 2.89 10.41 -3.14
CA SER A 80 3.78 9.54 -3.90
C SER A 80 4.84 10.33 -4.67
N GLU A 81 4.47 11.46 -5.30
CA GLU A 81 5.42 12.38 -5.93
C GLU A 81 6.50 12.86 -4.93
N LEU A 82 6.10 13.26 -3.72
CA LEU A 82 7.03 13.69 -2.66
C LEU A 82 7.94 12.56 -2.17
N VAL A 83 7.40 11.35 -2.04
CA VAL A 83 8.15 10.15 -1.66
C VAL A 83 9.18 9.83 -2.75
N ASN A 84 8.80 9.87 -4.02
CA ASN A 84 9.72 9.62 -5.14
C ASN A 84 10.87 10.62 -5.15
N ILE A 85 10.62 11.91 -4.88
CA ILE A 85 11.68 12.91 -4.73
C ILE A 85 12.65 12.53 -3.61
N GLY A 86 12.12 12.09 -2.45
CA GLY A 86 12.94 11.64 -1.34
C GLY A 86 13.70 10.35 -1.63
N ALA A 87 13.11 9.44 -2.41
CA ALA A 87 13.71 8.17 -2.79
C ALA A 87 14.90 8.37 -3.74
N ILE A 88 14.75 9.25 -4.74
CA ILE A 88 15.86 9.69 -5.59
C ILE A 88 16.97 10.32 -4.75
N ALA A 89 16.60 11.06 -3.69
CA ALA A 89 17.54 11.60 -2.71
C ALA A 89 18.22 10.53 -1.82
N GLY A 90 17.91 9.24 -1.99
CA GLY A 90 18.59 8.10 -1.35
C GLY A 90 17.92 7.58 -0.09
N LYS A 91 16.67 7.94 0.16
CA LYS A 91 15.91 7.43 1.32
C LYS A 91 15.01 6.29 0.90
N ASP A 92 14.68 5.40 1.82
CA ASP A 92 13.71 4.34 1.53
C ASP A 92 12.29 4.92 1.37
N LYS A 93 11.57 4.42 0.36
CA LYS A 93 10.16 4.73 0.15
C LYS A 93 9.30 4.26 1.32
N ALA A 94 9.64 3.12 1.92
CA ALA A 94 8.90 2.54 3.03
C ALA A 94 8.82 3.48 4.24
N ASP A 95 9.90 4.23 4.52
CA ASP A 95 9.96 5.20 5.62
C ASP A 95 9.34 6.55 5.25
N LEU A 96 9.44 6.95 3.99
CA LEU A 96 8.98 8.26 3.53
C LEU A 96 7.45 8.36 3.46
N PHE A 97 6.76 7.30 3.07
CA PHE A 97 5.29 7.29 3.04
C PHE A 97 4.66 7.62 4.40
N PRO A 98 4.94 6.87 5.50
CA PRO A 98 4.38 7.16 6.81
C PRO A 98 4.82 8.53 7.33
N LEU A 99 6.05 8.96 7.03
CA LEU A 99 6.53 10.30 7.39
C LEU A 99 5.67 11.41 6.76
N TRP A 100 5.36 11.32 5.47
CA TRP A 100 4.56 12.33 4.78
C TRP A 100 3.10 12.32 5.24
N TRP A 101 2.52 11.15 5.50
CA TRP A 101 1.19 11.05 6.10
C TRP A 101 1.14 11.69 7.49
N SER A 102 2.12 11.41 8.35
CA SER A 102 2.23 12.03 9.68
C SER A 102 2.34 13.55 9.60
N ARG A 103 3.11 14.08 8.64
CA ARG A 103 3.23 15.53 8.42
C ARG A 103 1.91 16.16 7.98
N LEU A 104 1.17 15.50 7.09
CA LEU A 104 -0.14 15.97 6.65
C LEU A 104 -1.12 16.00 7.83
N GLN A 105 -1.22 14.90 8.58
CA GLN A 105 -2.08 14.79 9.76
C GLN A 105 -1.79 15.89 10.79
N LYS A 106 -0.51 16.10 11.13
CA LYS A 106 -0.08 17.17 12.04
C LYS A 106 -0.42 18.57 11.50
N LYS A 107 -0.26 18.81 10.21
CA LYS A 107 -0.54 20.12 9.59
C LYS A 107 -2.02 20.49 9.65
N PHE A 108 -2.90 19.52 9.43
CA PHE A 108 -4.35 19.72 9.40
C PHE A 108 -5.05 19.36 10.72
N ARG A 109 -4.28 18.96 11.74
CA ARG A 109 -4.76 18.58 13.08
C ARG A 109 -5.83 17.49 13.04
N VAL A 110 -5.59 16.47 12.22
CA VAL A 110 -6.46 15.29 12.08
C VAL A 110 -5.74 14.03 12.56
N ASN A 111 -6.48 13.08 13.15
CA ASN A 111 -5.91 11.80 13.58
C ASN A 111 -5.70 10.88 12.38
N SER A 112 -6.63 10.94 11.41
CA SER A 112 -6.55 10.18 10.16
C SER A 112 -6.78 11.08 8.95
N TYR A 113 -6.11 10.79 7.85
CA TYR A 113 -6.39 11.48 6.57
C TYR A 113 -7.81 11.21 6.06
N LEU A 114 -8.48 10.19 6.58
CA LEU A 114 -9.88 9.87 6.28
C LEU A 114 -10.86 10.90 6.88
N GLU A 115 -10.44 11.63 7.91
CA GLU A 115 -11.22 12.66 8.63
C GLU A 115 -11.13 14.04 7.98
N LEU A 116 -10.35 14.20 6.90
CA LEU A 116 -10.24 15.46 6.19
C LEU A 116 -11.59 15.85 5.57
N HIS A 117 -11.99 17.09 5.83
CA HIS A 117 -13.20 17.67 5.26
C HIS A 117 -12.98 18.14 3.83
N GLN A 118 -14.04 18.13 3.03
CA GLN A 118 -14.01 18.60 1.64
C GLN A 118 -13.57 20.07 1.54
N ALA A 119 -13.96 20.92 2.49
CA ALA A 119 -13.54 22.32 2.56
C ALA A 119 -12.01 22.50 2.68
N GLN A 120 -11.32 21.52 3.27
CA GLN A 120 -9.87 21.56 3.44
C GLN A 120 -9.12 21.08 2.19
N TYR A 121 -9.79 20.42 1.24
CA TYR A 121 -9.16 19.82 0.06
C TYR A 121 -8.26 20.79 -0.73
N PRO A 122 -8.70 22.02 -1.08
CA PRO A 122 -7.85 22.95 -1.82
C PRO A 122 -6.62 23.37 -1.02
N LEU A 123 -6.76 23.52 0.29
CA LEU A 123 -5.66 23.86 1.20
C LEU A 123 -4.64 22.73 1.31
N VAL A 124 -5.10 21.47 1.35
CA VAL A 124 -4.25 20.28 1.34
C VAL A 124 -3.42 20.22 0.06
N LEU A 125 -4.06 20.39 -1.11
CA LEU A 125 -3.36 20.38 -2.39
C LEU A 125 -2.32 21.51 -2.49
N LYS A 126 -2.69 22.73 -2.06
CA LYS A 126 -1.78 23.87 -2.03
C LYS A 126 -0.57 23.58 -1.15
N TRP A 127 -0.79 23.04 0.05
CA TRP A 127 0.29 22.69 0.96
C TRP A 127 1.20 21.59 0.40
N LEU A 128 0.65 20.51 -0.16
CA LEU A 128 1.44 19.45 -0.79
C LEU A 128 2.28 19.96 -1.97
N SER A 129 1.70 20.84 -2.78
CA SER A 129 2.41 21.50 -3.90
C SER A 129 3.56 22.37 -3.39
N GLN A 130 3.35 23.10 -2.30
CA GLN A 130 4.40 23.87 -1.64
C GLN A 130 5.51 22.95 -1.10
N GLN A 131 5.16 21.83 -0.46
CA GLN A 131 6.14 20.85 0.02
C GLN A 131 6.95 20.26 -1.14
N LYS A 132 6.33 20.06 -2.31
CA LYS A 132 7.01 19.58 -3.51
C LYS A 132 8.06 20.58 -3.99
N ALA A 133 7.69 21.86 -4.07
CA ALA A 133 8.62 22.93 -4.43
C ALA A 133 9.81 23.04 -3.46
N ILE A 134 9.56 22.88 -2.15
CA ILE A 134 10.62 22.91 -1.12
C ILE A 134 11.59 21.72 -1.26
N ASN A 135 11.08 20.53 -1.61
CA ASN A 135 11.90 19.31 -1.70
C ASN A 135 12.55 19.11 -3.07
N ARG A 136 12.04 19.77 -4.12
CA ARG A 136 12.56 19.69 -5.50
C ARG A 136 14.07 19.91 -5.63
N PRO A 137 14.74 20.84 -4.92
CA PRO A 137 16.18 21.03 -5.05
C PRO A 137 17.02 19.78 -4.73
N LYS A 138 16.45 18.81 -4.01
CA LYS A 138 17.11 17.52 -3.74
C LYS A 138 17.34 16.69 -5.01
N LEU A 139 16.49 16.86 -6.02
CA LEU A 139 16.64 16.20 -7.32
C LEU A 139 17.89 16.70 -8.07
N ARG A 140 18.22 18.00 -7.96
CA ARG A 140 19.21 18.67 -8.81
C ARG A 140 20.56 17.94 -8.93
N ARG A 141 21.05 17.33 -7.84
CA ARG A 141 22.36 16.66 -7.82
C ARG A 141 22.32 15.20 -8.29
N ARG A 142 21.20 14.50 -8.10
CA ARG A 142 21.10 13.05 -8.34
C ARG A 142 20.32 12.70 -9.60
N ASP A 143 19.35 13.54 -9.95
CA ASP A 143 18.52 13.42 -11.14
C ASP A 143 18.19 14.84 -11.66
N ASN A 144 19.12 15.38 -12.43
CA ASN A 144 19.01 16.71 -13.01
C ASN A 144 17.89 16.77 -14.07
N GLU A 145 17.67 15.69 -14.80
CA GLU A 145 16.65 15.67 -15.85
C GLU A 145 15.24 15.76 -15.26
N ALA A 146 14.94 14.99 -14.21
CA ALA A 146 13.69 15.10 -13.48
C ALA A 146 13.53 16.49 -12.85
N TRP A 147 14.61 17.06 -12.32
CA TRP A 147 14.61 18.43 -11.79
C TRP A 147 14.24 19.47 -12.87
N ARG A 148 14.81 19.37 -14.07
CA ARG A 148 14.48 20.27 -15.21
C ARG A 148 13.04 20.08 -15.66
N LYS A 149 12.58 18.83 -15.85
CA LYS A 149 11.19 18.51 -16.20
C LYS A 149 10.19 19.14 -15.23
N GLU A 150 10.47 19.04 -13.93
CA GLU A 150 9.66 19.66 -12.87
C GLU A 150 9.62 21.20 -12.94
N LEU A 151 10.72 21.84 -13.32
CA LEU A 151 10.74 23.29 -13.53
C LEU A 151 9.95 23.68 -14.78
N TYR A 152 10.10 22.96 -15.89
CA TYR A 152 9.33 23.23 -17.11
C TYR A 152 7.83 23.11 -16.89
N LEU A 153 7.38 22.04 -16.22
CA LEU A 153 5.97 21.87 -15.86
C LEU A 153 5.45 23.05 -15.02
N GLY A 154 6.26 23.52 -14.07
CA GLY A 154 5.91 24.67 -13.25
C GLY A 154 5.87 25.99 -14.02
N ILE A 155 6.83 26.21 -14.92
CA ILE A 155 6.88 27.39 -15.80
C ILE A 155 5.63 27.42 -16.68
N TRP A 156 5.39 26.37 -17.46
CA TRP A 156 4.24 26.30 -18.36
C TRP A 156 2.91 26.30 -17.62
N GLY A 157 2.85 25.70 -16.43
CA GLY A 157 1.68 25.76 -15.56
C GLY A 157 1.35 27.20 -15.16
N LYS A 158 2.36 27.97 -14.73
CA LYS A 158 2.17 29.37 -14.35
C LYS A 158 1.83 30.26 -15.55
N THR A 159 2.44 30.02 -16.71
CA THR A 159 2.11 30.73 -17.96
C THR A 159 0.63 30.55 -18.32
N LYS A 160 0.12 29.31 -18.21
CA LYS A 160 -1.31 29.01 -18.43
C LYS A 160 -2.21 29.70 -17.41
N GLU A 161 -1.81 29.71 -16.13
CA GLU A 161 -2.55 30.40 -15.06
C GLU A 161 -2.67 31.91 -15.35
N LEU A 162 -1.60 32.53 -15.83
CA LEU A 162 -1.55 33.94 -16.22
C LEU A 162 -2.21 34.24 -17.57
N LYS A 163 -2.75 33.21 -18.26
CA LYS A 163 -3.35 33.30 -19.60
C LYS A 163 -2.42 33.93 -20.64
N GLN A 164 -1.10 33.75 -20.46
CA GLN A 164 -0.10 34.29 -21.37
C GLN A 164 0.20 33.28 -22.50
N PRO A 165 0.59 33.75 -23.68
CA PRO A 165 0.97 32.88 -24.78
C PRO A 165 2.37 32.29 -24.55
N LYS A 166 2.79 31.33 -25.39
CA LYS A 166 4.08 30.64 -25.19
C LYS A 166 5.27 31.56 -25.44
N GLU A 167 5.16 32.44 -26.42
CA GLU A 167 6.17 33.44 -26.81
C GLU A 167 6.54 34.35 -25.64
N TRP A 168 5.57 34.65 -24.78
CA TRP A 168 5.78 35.48 -23.59
C TRP A 168 6.86 34.92 -22.66
N VAL A 169 6.97 33.59 -22.52
CA VAL A 169 8.03 32.99 -21.70
C VAL A 169 9.41 33.28 -22.27
N TYR A 170 9.57 33.20 -23.60
CA TYR A 170 10.83 33.51 -24.27
C TYR A 170 11.17 35.01 -24.19
N PHE A 171 10.16 35.88 -24.27
CA PHE A 171 10.31 37.30 -24.00
C PHE A 171 10.86 37.57 -22.60
N ILE A 172 10.30 36.92 -21.56
CA ILE A 172 10.80 37.07 -20.17
C ILE A 172 12.23 36.56 -20.02
N VAL A 173 12.60 35.48 -20.73
CA VAL A 173 14.00 35.00 -20.76
C VAL A 173 14.92 36.07 -21.35
N GLN A 174 14.55 36.65 -22.49
CA GLN A 174 15.33 37.73 -23.10
C GLN A 174 15.42 38.96 -22.18
N GLU A 175 14.30 39.41 -21.63
CA GLU A 175 14.21 40.64 -20.84
C GLU A 175 14.89 40.55 -19.45
N ARG A 176 14.80 39.41 -18.76
CA ARG A 176 15.26 39.27 -17.36
C ARG A 176 16.52 38.42 -17.19
N ILE A 177 16.84 37.59 -18.18
CA ILE A 177 18.04 36.73 -18.17
C ILE A 177 19.06 37.23 -19.21
N GLY A 178 18.64 37.98 -20.23
CA GLY A 178 19.53 38.52 -21.25
C GLY A 178 19.99 37.48 -22.26
N LYS A 179 19.24 36.37 -22.41
CA LYS A 179 19.55 35.30 -23.35
C LYS A 179 18.43 35.14 -24.37
N THR A 180 18.81 34.97 -25.62
CA THR A 180 17.91 34.57 -26.71
C THR A 180 18.07 33.07 -26.91
N VAL A 181 16.98 32.33 -26.72
CA VAL A 181 16.95 30.87 -26.86
C VAL A 181 15.75 30.47 -27.70
N SER A 182 15.95 29.47 -28.55
CA SER A 182 14.87 28.90 -29.36
C SER A 182 14.06 27.89 -28.55
N SER A 183 14.70 27.27 -27.55
CA SER A 183 14.11 26.28 -26.66
C SER A 183 14.56 26.49 -25.21
N LEU A 184 13.64 26.27 -24.26
CA LEU A 184 13.98 26.29 -22.83
C LEU A 184 15.02 25.24 -22.43
N THR A 185 15.25 24.22 -23.26
CA THR A 185 16.28 23.19 -23.02
C THR A 185 17.70 23.71 -23.17
N GLU A 186 17.88 24.80 -23.91
CA GLU A 186 19.18 25.46 -24.12
C GLU A 186 19.63 26.27 -22.90
N LEU A 187 18.71 26.60 -21.99
CA LEU A 187 19.02 27.32 -20.77
C LEU A 187 19.77 26.42 -19.77
N GLY A 188 20.84 26.95 -19.19
CA GLY A 188 21.55 26.29 -18.10
C GLY A 188 20.71 26.20 -16.82
N GLU A 189 21.11 25.33 -15.89
CA GLU A 189 20.38 25.10 -14.63
C GLU A 189 20.06 26.40 -13.87
N ARG A 190 21.06 27.27 -13.73
CA ARG A 190 20.92 28.54 -12.99
C ARG A 190 19.87 29.43 -13.64
N ASP A 191 19.83 29.47 -14.96
CA ASP A 191 18.93 30.34 -15.72
C ASP A 191 17.50 29.82 -15.68
N ILE A 192 17.28 28.51 -15.84
CA ILE A 192 15.94 27.90 -15.71
C ILE A 192 15.41 28.12 -14.29
N GLN A 193 16.26 27.96 -13.28
CA GLN A 193 15.86 28.21 -11.89
C GLN A 193 15.52 29.68 -11.66
N LYS A 194 16.27 30.61 -12.24
CA LYS A 194 16.00 32.04 -12.17
C LYS A 194 14.66 32.38 -12.84
N LEU A 195 14.43 31.88 -14.05
CA LEU A 195 13.16 32.03 -14.79
C LEU A 195 11.99 31.54 -13.95
N TYR A 196 12.09 30.32 -13.42
CA TYR A 196 11.03 29.74 -12.58
C TYR A 196 10.70 30.63 -11.37
N ARG A 197 11.71 31.16 -10.68
CA ARG A 197 11.51 32.05 -9.52
C ARG A 197 10.80 33.34 -9.92
N ILE A 198 11.20 33.95 -11.04
CA ILE A 198 10.59 35.17 -11.57
C ILE A 198 9.10 34.93 -11.85
N LEU A 199 8.77 33.89 -12.61
CA LEU A 199 7.38 33.58 -12.95
C LEU A 199 6.53 33.27 -11.71
N MET A 200 7.09 32.56 -10.72
CA MET A 200 6.38 32.25 -9.47
C MET A 200 6.22 33.48 -8.55
N SER A 201 7.00 34.54 -8.74
CA SER A 201 6.76 35.82 -8.06
C SER A 201 5.71 36.69 -8.77
N MET A 202 5.44 36.45 -10.05
CA MET A 202 4.42 37.18 -10.80
C MET A 202 3.04 36.61 -10.48
N GLY A 203 2.19 37.42 -9.84
CA GLY A 203 0.86 37.00 -9.38
C GLY A 203 0.80 36.47 -7.95
N ARG A 204 1.76 36.87 -7.11
CA ARG A 204 1.58 36.91 -5.65
C ARG A 204 1.06 38.28 -5.23
#